data_AF-A0A453CSB7-F1
#
_entry.id   AF-A0A453CSB7-F1
#
_cell.length_a   1.000
_cell.length_b   1.000
_cell.length_c   1.000
_cell.angle_alpha   90.00
_cell.angle_beta   90.00
_cell.angle_gamma   90.00
#
_symmetry.space_group_name_H-M   'P 1'
#
loop_
_entity.id
_entity.type
_entity.pdbx_description
1 polymer ?
#
loop_
_entity_poly.entity_id
_entity_poly.type
_entity_poly.pdbx_seq_one_letter_code
_entity_poly.pdbx_strand_id
1 'polypeptide(L)'
;EQQQGKKGHKAGGNLCVKMWTLPEGVRVPISLNTSGLPIGENANMLINFLGALARDGILAPLTYISWKNIPKENKDVMWHIVKLKFDVDRPHELSVLRSIRNKWRVWKSYLKRKHYDSHTTEEERLADRDPRVTKEQWRVLVAYWNTEKAKARSAASKASRAKSTYINKTGSKSFARMRQEEVSYLFVFYLDDLFIHYLNEKTICPCSLCSHDLVTHLLRVQKAQETAMHLPSVQTGGLVHAGIHLGPPPKTCRKGQTRKLRGPNERLEMKSPH
;
A
#
# COMPACT_ATOMS: atom_id res chain seq x y z
N GLU A 1 12.07 -7.87 -40.64
CA GLU A 1 12.64 -7.03 -39.57
C GLU A 1 12.15 -7.56 -38.23
N GLN A 2 13.04 -8.20 -37.46
CA GLN A 2 12.69 -8.86 -36.20
C GLN A 2 12.58 -7.81 -35.08
N GLN A 3 11.37 -7.50 -34.64
CA GLN A 3 11.17 -6.64 -33.47
C GLN A 3 11.59 -7.41 -32.20
N GLN A 4 12.82 -7.19 -31.78
CA GLN A 4 13.34 -7.65 -30.49
C GLN A 4 12.56 -6.96 -29.37
N GLY A 5 11.64 -7.71 -28.76
CA GLY A 5 10.92 -7.26 -27.57
C GLY A 5 11.91 -6.91 -26.46
N LYS A 6 11.86 -5.64 -26.00
CA LYS A 6 12.68 -5.14 -24.88
C LYS A 6 12.52 -6.06 -23.68
N LYS A 7 13.60 -6.74 -23.30
CA LYS A 7 13.66 -7.63 -22.13
C LYS A 7 13.47 -6.77 -20.88
N GLY A 8 12.34 -6.92 -20.18
CA GLY A 8 12.12 -6.25 -18.90
C GLY A 8 13.22 -6.58 -17.90
N HIS A 9 13.58 -5.62 -17.04
CA HIS A 9 14.58 -5.79 -15.99
C HIS A 9 14.30 -7.05 -15.17
N LYS A 10 15.25 -7.99 -15.18
CA LYS A 10 15.17 -9.22 -14.38
C LYS A 10 15.44 -8.86 -12.92
N ALA A 11 14.38 -8.69 -12.13
CA ALA A 11 14.50 -8.55 -10.69
C ALA A 11 15.10 -9.83 -10.09
N GLY A 12 16.32 -9.75 -9.58
CA GLY A 12 16.90 -10.77 -8.71
C GLY A 12 16.07 -10.91 -7.42
N GLY A 13 16.19 -12.04 -6.73
CA GLY A 13 15.51 -12.21 -5.44
C GLY A 13 16.11 -11.28 -4.39
N ASN A 14 15.31 -10.37 -3.83
CA ASN A 14 15.73 -9.56 -2.69
C ASN A 14 15.92 -10.47 -1.46
N LEU A 15 17.16 -10.56 -0.95
CA LEU A 15 17.53 -11.35 0.23
C LEU A 15 16.97 -10.77 1.54
N CYS A 16 16.42 -9.55 1.50
CA CYS A 16 15.86 -8.86 2.65
C CYS A 16 16.84 -8.72 3.82
N VAL A 17 18.14 -8.55 3.52
CA VAL A 17 19.23 -8.49 4.52
C VAL A 17 18.91 -7.52 5.65
N LYS A 18 18.44 -6.32 5.32
CA LYS A 18 18.02 -5.29 6.30
C LYS A 18 17.03 -5.81 7.34
N MET A 19 16.11 -6.71 6.96
CA MET A 19 15.10 -7.26 7.88
C MET A 19 15.69 -8.31 8.81
N TRP A 20 16.59 -9.14 8.29
CA TRP A 20 17.28 -10.16 9.08
C TRP A 20 18.22 -9.54 10.11
N THR A 21 18.87 -8.43 9.78
CA THR A 21 19.82 -7.69 10.63
C THR A 21 19.19 -6.62 11.52
N LEU A 22 17.85 -6.58 11.66
CA LEU A 22 17.23 -5.66 12.62
C LEU A 22 17.66 -6.01 14.06
N PRO A 23 18.01 -5.00 14.89
CA PRO A 23 18.31 -5.22 16.31
C PRO A 23 17.15 -5.91 17.01
N GLU A 24 17.47 -6.66 18.08
CA GLU A 24 16.47 -7.33 18.88
C GLU A 24 15.48 -6.32 19.48
N GLY A 25 14.20 -6.67 19.50
CA GLY A 25 13.12 -5.80 19.97
C GLY A 25 12.64 -4.73 18.97
N VAL A 26 13.39 -4.45 17.90
CA VAL A 26 13.00 -3.45 16.89
C VAL A 26 12.02 -4.06 15.88
N ARG A 27 10.82 -3.46 15.81
CA ARG A 27 9.75 -3.85 14.87
C ARG A 27 9.42 -2.71 13.92
N VAL A 28 9.22 -3.04 12.64
CA VAL A 28 8.85 -2.07 11.59
C VAL A 28 7.33 -1.85 11.61
N PRO A 29 6.84 -0.60 11.75
CA PRO A 29 5.41 -0.33 11.70
C PRO A 29 4.85 -0.57 10.29
N ILE A 30 3.71 -1.26 10.21
CA ILE A 30 3.01 -1.55 8.96
C ILE A 30 1.56 -1.09 9.05
N SER A 31 1.13 -0.36 8.02
CA SER A 31 -0.28 -0.06 7.80
C SER A 31 -0.90 -1.11 6.89
N LEU A 32 -2.01 -1.70 7.32
CA LEU A 32 -2.81 -2.64 6.53
C LEU A 32 -4.19 -2.01 6.26
N ASN A 33 -4.72 -2.22 5.05
CA ASN A 33 -6.10 -1.84 4.77
C ASN A 33 -7.10 -2.84 5.38
N THR A 34 -8.40 -2.58 5.24
CA THR A 34 -9.49 -3.44 5.75
C THR A 34 -9.45 -4.89 5.25
N SER A 35 -8.80 -5.15 4.11
CA SER A 35 -8.60 -6.49 3.56
C SER A 35 -7.29 -7.15 4.03
N GLY A 36 -6.55 -6.51 4.94
CA GLY A 36 -5.24 -6.94 5.42
C GLY A 36 -4.13 -6.82 4.37
N LEU A 37 -4.27 -5.95 3.38
CA LEU A 37 -3.25 -5.69 2.37
C LEU A 37 -2.35 -4.52 2.82
N PRO A 38 -1.03 -4.64 2.69
CA PRO A 38 -0.13 -3.59 3.13
C PRO A 38 -0.20 -2.35 2.25
N ILE A 39 -0.26 -1.21 2.91
CA ILE A 39 -0.31 0.16 2.35
C ILE A 39 0.79 1.02 3.02
N GLY A 40 1.04 2.20 2.44
CA GLY A 40 2.09 3.09 2.92
C GLY A 40 3.51 2.71 2.48
N GLU A 41 4.50 3.40 3.04
CA GLU A 41 5.90 3.33 2.61
C GLU A 41 6.55 1.98 2.90
N ASN A 42 6.26 1.40 4.06
CA ASN A 42 6.82 0.12 4.52
C ASN A 42 6.15 -1.10 3.86
N ALA A 43 5.10 -0.92 3.06
CA ALA A 43 4.35 -2.01 2.46
C ALA A 43 5.24 -2.97 1.63
N ASN A 44 6.16 -2.40 0.84
CA ASN A 44 7.06 -3.17 0.01
C ASN A 44 8.06 -3.99 0.85
N MET A 45 8.47 -3.49 2.02
CA MET A 45 9.37 -4.21 2.92
C MET A 45 8.72 -5.49 3.43
N LEU A 46 7.46 -5.40 3.90
CA LEU A 46 6.69 -6.58 4.28
C LEU A 46 6.50 -7.52 3.10
N ILE A 47 6.02 -7.03 1.95
CA ILE A 47 5.78 -7.85 0.75
C ILE A 47 7.04 -8.62 0.33
N ASN A 48 8.21 -7.98 0.36
CA ASN A 48 9.48 -8.60 0.00
C ASN A 48 9.89 -9.66 1.04
N PHE A 49 9.76 -9.33 2.33
CA PHE A 49 10.09 -10.23 3.43
C PHE A 49 9.23 -11.49 3.43
N LEU A 50 7.91 -11.36 3.25
CA LEU A 50 7.01 -12.51 3.07
C LEU A 50 7.41 -13.38 1.87
N GLY A 51 8.03 -12.77 0.85
CA GLY A 51 8.59 -13.48 -0.30
C GLY A 51 9.84 -14.26 0.05
N ALA A 52 10.68 -13.75 0.95
CA ALA A 52 11.85 -14.47 1.46
C ALA A 52 11.41 -15.71 2.26
N LEU A 53 10.46 -15.56 3.19
CA LEU A 53 9.90 -16.69 3.95
C LEU A 53 9.30 -17.76 3.03
N ALA A 54 8.57 -17.34 1.99
CA ALA A 54 7.96 -18.27 1.03
C ALA A 54 8.97 -19.04 0.15
N ARG A 55 10.23 -18.58 0.08
CA ARG A 55 11.31 -19.22 -0.68
C ARG A 55 12.23 -20.06 0.20
N ASP A 56 12.08 -19.96 1.51
CA ASP A 56 12.86 -20.74 2.46
C ASP A 56 12.35 -22.20 2.46
N GLY A 57 13.24 -23.13 2.13
CA GLY A 57 12.91 -24.54 2.01
C GLY A 57 12.61 -25.22 3.35
N ILE A 58 13.00 -24.65 4.48
CA ILE A 58 12.72 -25.17 5.82
C ILE A 58 11.37 -24.62 6.30
N LEU A 59 11.15 -23.31 6.17
CA LEU A 59 9.91 -22.67 6.60
C LEU A 59 8.73 -23.00 5.69
N ALA A 60 8.93 -23.01 4.37
CA ALA A 60 7.91 -23.29 3.37
C ALA A 60 8.33 -24.46 2.45
N PRO A 61 8.39 -25.69 2.96
CA PRO A 61 8.91 -26.84 2.21
C PRO A 61 8.19 -27.07 0.90
N LEU A 62 8.98 -27.41 -0.12
CA LEU A 62 8.49 -27.68 -1.47
C LEU A 62 8.09 -29.15 -1.69
N THR A 63 8.32 -30.02 -0.70
CA THR A 63 7.86 -31.41 -0.70
C THR A 63 6.34 -31.54 -0.80
N TYR A 64 5.60 -30.52 -0.33
CA TYR A 64 4.13 -30.53 -0.37
C TYR A 64 3.57 -29.96 -1.68
N ILE A 65 2.64 -30.69 -2.30
CA ILE A 65 1.93 -30.24 -3.51
C ILE A 65 1.04 -29.03 -3.21
N SER A 66 0.31 -29.09 -2.10
CA SER A 66 -0.68 -28.10 -1.69
C SER A 66 -0.26 -27.39 -0.40
N TRP A 67 -0.48 -26.06 -0.35
CA TRP A 67 -0.23 -25.26 0.86
C TRP A 67 -1.02 -25.75 2.08
N LYS A 68 -2.19 -26.35 1.85
CA LYS A 68 -3.00 -26.93 2.93
C LYS A 68 -2.24 -28.03 3.67
N ASN A 69 -1.36 -28.75 2.97
CA ASN A 69 -0.64 -29.91 3.49
C ASN A 69 0.68 -29.52 4.18
N ILE A 70 1.12 -28.26 4.08
CA ILE A 70 2.24 -27.77 4.89
C ILE A 70 1.82 -27.83 6.36
N PRO A 71 2.67 -28.36 7.26
CA PRO A 71 2.36 -28.47 8.69
C PRO A 71 1.92 -27.13 9.28
N LYS A 72 1.10 -27.19 10.32
CA LYS A 72 0.59 -25.98 10.96
C LYS A 72 1.74 -25.24 11.65
N GLU A 73 2.67 -25.99 12.22
CA GLU A 73 3.86 -25.54 12.93
C GLU A 73 4.71 -24.65 12.03
N ASN A 74 4.91 -25.03 10.77
CA ASN A 74 5.60 -24.18 9.78
C ASN A 74 4.91 -22.83 9.59
N LYS A 75 3.56 -22.83 9.51
CA LYS A 75 2.77 -21.60 9.34
C LYS A 75 2.84 -20.73 10.59
N ASP A 76 2.79 -21.35 11.76
CA ASP A 76 2.87 -20.68 13.05
C ASP A 76 4.27 -20.06 13.25
N VAL A 77 5.34 -20.76 12.88
CA VAL A 77 6.72 -20.24 12.88
C VAL A 77 6.87 -19.08 11.89
N MET A 78 6.37 -19.20 10.66
CA MET A 78 6.39 -18.10 9.69
C MET A 78 5.65 -16.87 10.22
N TRP A 79 4.50 -17.06 10.85
CA TRP A 79 3.75 -15.98 11.48
C TRP A 79 4.51 -15.35 12.65
N HIS A 80 5.12 -16.16 13.51
CA HIS A 80 5.94 -15.69 14.62
C HIS A 80 7.11 -14.83 14.13
N ILE A 81 7.83 -15.27 13.10
CA ILE A 81 8.93 -14.50 12.48
C ILE A 81 8.43 -13.15 11.95
N VAL A 82 7.25 -13.09 11.35
CA VAL A 82 6.67 -11.82 10.89
C VAL A 82 6.42 -10.88 12.07
N LYS A 83 5.83 -11.36 13.17
CA LYS A 83 5.57 -10.54 14.36
C LYS A 83 6.84 -10.04 15.07
N LEU A 84 7.94 -10.78 14.97
CA LEU A 84 9.22 -10.35 15.52
C LEU A 84 9.83 -9.17 14.74
N LYS A 85 9.51 -9.04 13.45
CA LYS A 85 10.11 -8.03 12.57
C LYS A 85 9.16 -6.88 12.22
N PHE A 86 7.86 -7.09 12.31
CA PHE A 86 6.84 -6.12 11.93
C PHE A 86 5.78 -5.98 13.02
N ASP A 87 5.26 -4.76 13.16
CA ASP A 87 4.10 -4.51 14.00
C ASP A 87 2.83 -4.82 13.21
N VAL A 88 2.34 -6.06 13.38
CA VAL A 88 1.15 -6.58 12.69
C VAL A 88 0.24 -7.27 13.68
N ASP A 89 -1.01 -6.81 13.74
CA ASP A 89 -2.00 -7.35 14.66
C ASP A 89 -2.47 -8.76 14.29
N ARG A 90 -2.85 -9.53 15.31
CA ARG A 90 -3.35 -10.91 15.19
C ARG A 90 -4.50 -11.10 14.18
N PRO A 91 -5.50 -10.21 14.06
CA PRO A 91 -6.56 -10.36 13.07
C PRO A 91 -6.07 -10.46 11.62
N HIS A 92 -4.87 -9.95 11.32
CA HIS A 92 -4.29 -9.95 9.99
C HIS A 92 -3.47 -11.20 9.66
N GLU A 93 -3.30 -12.13 10.60
CA GLU A 93 -2.54 -13.37 10.45
C GLU A 93 -2.95 -14.14 9.19
N LEU A 94 -4.26 -14.33 8.99
CA LEU A 94 -4.78 -15.06 7.83
C LEU A 94 -4.46 -14.37 6.50
N SER A 95 -4.42 -13.02 6.47
CA SER A 95 -4.04 -12.26 5.28
C SER A 95 -2.56 -12.42 4.98
N VAL A 96 -1.72 -12.34 6.01
CA VAL A 96 -0.26 -12.51 5.91
C VAL A 96 0.07 -13.92 5.40
N LEU A 97 -0.49 -14.97 6.01
CA LEU A 97 -0.29 -16.35 5.58
C LEU A 97 -0.82 -16.59 4.16
N ARG A 98 -1.92 -15.94 3.76
CA ARG A 98 -2.43 -15.97 2.39
C ARG A 98 -1.46 -15.32 1.40
N SER A 99 -0.80 -14.24 1.79
CA SER A 99 0.23 -13.58 0.99
C SER A 99 1.46 -14.48 0.80
N ILE A 100 1.95 -15.10 1.87
CA ILE A 100 3.05 -16.08 1.83
C ILE A 100 2.66 -17.26 0.91
N ARG A 101 1.46 -17.83 1.07
CA ARG A 101 0.94 -18.90 0.21
C ARG A 101 1.00 -18.53 -1.26
N ASN A 102 0.56 -17.33 -1.63
CA ASN A 102 0.57 -16.88 -3.01
C ASN A 102 2.01 -16.76 -3.55
N LYS A 103 2.93 -16.23 -2.74
CA LYS A 103 4.35 -16.12 -3.09
C LYS A 103 5.01 -17.48 -3.23
N TRP A 104 4.66 -18.44 -2.38
CA TRP A 104 5.13 -19.84 -2.48
C TRP A 104 4.66 -20.51 -3.77
N ARG A 105 3.40 -20.27 -4.19
CA ARG A 105 2.90 -20.75 -5.50
C ARG A 105 3.64 -20.10 -6.67
N VAL A 106 3.89 -18.80 -6.61
CA VAL A 106 4.68 -18.07 -7.61
C VAL A 106 6.10 -18.60 -7.68
N TRP A 107 6.71 -18.90 -6.53
CA TRP A 107 8.04 -19.49 -6.44
C TRP A 107 8.11 -20.85 -7.14
N LYS A 108 7.16 -21.75 -6.88
CA LYS A 108 7.04 -23.02 -7.61
C LYS A 108 6.89 -22.82 -9.12
N SER A 109 6.08 -21.86 -9.53
CA SER A 109 5.90 -21.54 -10.95
C SER A 109 7.16 -20.99 -11.59
N TYR A 110 7.94 -20.18 -10.86
CA TYR A 110 9.23 -19.67 -11.31
C TYR A 110 10.22 -20.81 -11.52
N LEU A 111 10.35 -21.70 -10.53
CA LEU A 111 11.22 -22.86 -10.59
C LEU A 111 10.87 -23.75 -11.77
N LYS A 112 9.58 -24.08 -11.94
CA LYS A 112 9.10 -24.89 -13.06
C LYS A 112 9.52 -24.29 -14.40
N ARG A 113 9.19 -23.00 -14.62
CA ARG A 113 9.46 -22.34 -15.90
C ARG A 113 10.95 -22.27 -16.22
N LYS A 114 11.80 -22.05 -15.20
CA LYS A 114 13.22 -21.77 -15.42
C LYS A 114 14.11 -23.02 -15.47
N HIS A 115 13.76 -24.04 -14.70
CA HIS A 115 14.62 -25.20 -14.48
C HIS A 115 13.97 -26.53 -14.92
N TYR A 116 12.64 -26.58 -15.07
CA TYR A 116 11.95 -27.81 -15.50
C TYR A 116 11.53 -27.72 -16.98
N ASP A 117 10.83 -26.65 -17.36
CA ASP A 117 10.29 -26.47 -18.72
C ASP A 117 11.40 -26.16 -19.75
N SER A 118 12.63 -25.83 -19.29
CA SER A 118 13.81 -25.60 -20.14
C SER A 118 14.42 -26.88 -20.70
N HIS A 119 14.14 -28.03 -20.09
CA HIS A 119 14.79 -29.30 -20.38
C HIS A 119 13.79 -30.35 -20.84
N THR A 120 14.26 -31.27 -21.69
CA THR A 120 13.42 -32.30 -22.28
C THR A 120 13.52 -33.60 -21.49
N THR A 121 14.73 -34.00 -21.10
CA THR A 121 15.01 -35.24 -20.37
C THR A 121 14.84 -35.08 -18.86
N GLU A 122 14.63 -36.18 -18.15
CA GLU A 122 14.47 -36.14 -16.69
C GLU A 122 15.79 -35.91 -15.97
N GLU A 123 16.88 -36.45 -16.50
CA GLU A 123 18.23 -36.35 -15.98
C GLU A 123 18.70 -34.89 -15.97
N GLU A 124 18.48 -34.17 -17.09
CA GLU A 124 18.77 -32.73 -17.20
C GLU A 124 17.94 -31.91 -16.19
N ARG A 125 16.65 -32.22 -16.04
CA ARG A 125 15.76 -31.54 -15.07
C ARG A 125 16.22 -31.75 -13.64
N LEU A 126 16.66 -32.96 -13.29
CA LEU A 126 17.14 -33.26 -11.94
C LEU A 126 18.49 -32.60 -11.64
N ALA A 127 19.32 -32.40 -12.65
CA ALA A 127 20.61 -31.71 -12.53
C ALA A 127 20.47 -30.19 -12.42
N ASP A 128 19.56 -29.57 -13.17
CA ASP A 128 19.32 -28.13 -13.12
C ASP A 128 18.37 -27.74 -11.98
N ARG A 129 18.94 -27.35 -10.84
CA ARG A 129 18.21 -26.96 -9.62
C ARG A 129 18.68 -25.61 -9.12
N ASP A 130 17.74 -24.75 -8.72
CA ASP A 130 18.07 -23.51 -8.00
C ASP A 130 18.79 -23.82 -6.67
N PRO A 131 19.92 -23.15 -6.36
CA PRO A 131 20.70 -23.42 -5.15
C PRO A 131 19.93 -23.35 -3.83
N ARG A 132 18.82 -22.61 -3.79
CA ARG A 132 17.99 -22.41 -2.57
C ARG A 132 17.04 -23.58 -2.27
N VAL A 133 16.86 -24.50 -3.21
CA VAL A 133 15.94 -25.65 -3.06
C VAL A 133 16.76 -26.88 -2.74
N THR A 134 16.41 -27.71 -1.75
CA THR A 134 17.16 -28.94 -1.46
C THR A 134 16.98 -30.00 -2.56
N LYS A 135 17.90 -30.97 -2.65
CA LYS A 135 17.87 -32.00 -3.70
C LYS A 135 16.64 -32.89 -3.56
N GLU A 136 16.26 -33.20 -2.34
CA GLU A 136 15.11 -34.03 -1.96
C GLU A 136 13.81 -33.31 -2.35
N GLN A 137 13.70 -32.01 -2.03
CA GLN A 137 12.57 -31.19 -2.43
C GLN A 137 12.44 -31.08 -3.94
N TRP A 138 13.55 -30.93 -4.64
CA TRP A 138 13.56 -30.83 -6.09
C TRP A 138 13.08 -32.11 -6.76
N ARG A 139 13.59 -33.27 -6.33
CA ARG A 139 13.15 -34.58 -6.82
C ARG A 139 11.64 -34.77 -6.71
N VAL A 140 11.06 -34.43 -5.56
CA VAL A 140 9.60 -34.54 -5.34
C VAL A 140 8.82 -33.62 -6.29
N LEU A 141 9.30 -32.40 -6.55
CA LEU A 141 8.66 -31.48 -7.49
C LEU A 141 8.72 -31.98 -8.93
N VAL A 142 9.89 -32.44 -9.38
CA VAL A 142 10.09 -32.96 -10.74
C VAL A 142 9.20 -34.18 -10.97
N ALA A 143 9.21 -35.14 -10.04
CA ALA A 143 8.34 -36.31 -10.09
C ALA A 143 6.85 -35.92 -10.18
N TYR A 144 6.41 -34.94 -9.38
CA TYR A 144 5.05 -34.43 -9.45
C TYR A 144 4.73 -33.80 -10.81
N TRP A 145 5.61 -32.96 -11.36
CA TRP A 145 5.37 -32.30 -12.65
C TRP A 145 5.39 -33.27 -13.83
N ASN A 146 6.08 -34.40 -13.71
CA ASN A 146 6.06 -35.50 -14.68
C ASN A 146 4.71 -36.26 -14.69
N THR A 147 3.89 -36.16 -13.63
CA THR A 147 2.56 -36.81 -13.60
C THR A 147 1.60 -36.23 -14.64
N GLU A 148 0.78 -37.09 -15.25
CA GLU A 148 -0.22 -36.67 -16.24
C GLU A 148 -1.23 -35.66 -15.68
N LYS A 149 -1.61 -35.82 -14.41
CA LYS A 149 -2.48 -34.86 -13.72
C LYS A 149 -1.88 -33.46 -13.66
N ALA A 150 -0.57 -33.35 -13.39
CA ALA A 150 0.11 -32.05 -13.33
C ALA A 150 0.29 -31.45 -14.74
N LYS A 151 0.61 -32.27 -15.74
CA LYS A 151 0.70 -31.85 -17.15
C LYS A 151 -0.64 -31.34 -17.67
N ALA A 152 -1.72 -32.10 -17.50
CA ALA A 152 -3.07 -31.72 -17.91
C ALA A 152 -3.52 -30.39 -17.27
N ARG A 153 -3.29 -30.22 -15.95
CA ARG A 153 -3.58 -28.95 -15.25
C ARG A 153 -2.78 -27.78 -15.82
N SER A 154 -1.51 -28.02 -16.15
CA SER A 154 -0.63 -27.02 -16.74
C SER A 154 -1.09 -26.62 -18.14
N ALA A 155 -1.51 -27.59 -18.97
CA ALA A 155 -2.04 -27.34 -20.31
C ALA A 155 -3.33 -26.54 -20.27
N ALA A 156 -4.28 -26.93 -19.41
CA ALA A 156 -5.53 -26.19 -19.19
C ALA A 156 -5.26 -24.73 -18.75
N SER A 157 -4.33 -24.52 -17.81
CA SER A 157 -3.97 -23.18 -17.33
C SER A 157 -3.33 -22.31 -18.43
N LYS A 158 -2.48 -22.92 -19.27
CA LYS A 158 -1.88 -22.23 -20.44
C LYS A 158 -2.96 -21.84 -21.46
N ALA A 159 -3.90 -22.74 -21.76
CA ALA A 159 -5.03 -22.48 -22.65
C ALA A 159 -5.93 -21.35 -22.10
N SER A 160 -6.24 -21.34 -20.80
CA SER A 160 -6.99 -20.24 -20.17
C SER A 160 -6.23 -18.91 -20.25
N ARG A 161 -4.91 -18.91 -20.00
CA ARG A 161 -4.11 -17.68 -20.08
C ARG A 161 -4.02 -17.13 -21.49
N ALA A 162 -3.96 -17.98 -22.52
CA ALA A 162 -3.95 -17.59 -23.92
C ALA A 162 -5.22 -16.83 -24.34
N LYS A 163 -6.37 -17.11 -23.70
CA LYS A 163 -7.64 -16.41 -23.95
C LYS A 163 -7.76 -15.05 -23.25
N SER A 164 -6.85 -14.72 -22.32
CA SER A 164 -6.94 -13.48 -21.56
C SER A 164 -6.27 -12.33 -22.30
N THR A 165 -7.07 -11.37 -22.75
CA THR A 165 -6.62 -10.15 -23.46
C THR A 165 -6.02 -9.09 -22.54
N TYR A 166 -6.42 -9.06 -21.26
CA TYR A 166 -5.90 -8.09 -20.31
C TYR A 166 -4.51 -8.50 -19.78
N ILE A 167 -3.55 -7.58 -19.91
CA ILE A 167 -2.22 -7.64 -19.31
C ILE A 167 -2.12 -6.46 -18.34
N ASN A 168 -1.85 -6.73 -17.07
CA ASN A 168 -1.69 -5.69 -16.06
C ASN A 168 -0.45 -4.83 -16.37
N LYS A 169 -0.63 -3.51 -16.45
CA LYS A 169 0.44 -2.50 -16.70
C LYS A 169 0.74 -1.60 -15.48
N THR A 170 0.15 -1.87 -14.32
CA THR A 170 0.21 -1.04 -13.09
C THR A 170 1.57 -1.10 -12.38
N GLY A 171 2.52 -1.87 -12.90
CA GLY A 171 3.87 -1.99 -12.32
C GLY A 171 3.89 -2.78 -11.00
N SER A 172 4.85 -2.48 -10.14
CA SER A 172 5.06 -3.18 -8.86
C SER A 172 4.19 -2.68 -7.71
N LYS A 173 3.51 -1.54 -7.88
CA LYS A 173 2.56 -1.01 -6.89
C LYS A 173 1.28 -1.85 -6.91
N SER A 174 0.79 -2.26 -5.73
CA SER A 174 -0.46 -2.98 -5.60
C SER A 174 -1.65 -2.06 -5.84
N PHE A 175 -2.78 -2.58 -6.35
CA PHE A 175 -4.01 -1.78 -6.48
C PHE A 175 -4.51 -1.24 -5.15
N ALA A 176 -4.30 -1.97 -4.05
CA ALA A 176 -4.64 -1.48 -2.71
C ALA A 176 -3.87 -0.20 -2.36
N ARG A 177 -2.58 -0.17 -2.70
CA ARG A 177 -1.75 1.02 -2.50
C ARG A 177 -2.13 2.15 -3.46
N MET A 178 -2.37 1.84 -4.73
CA MET A 178 -2.83 2.85 -5.71
C MET A 178 -4.13 3.52 -5.24
N ARG A 179 -5.13 2.73 -4.81
CA ARG A 179 -6.39 3.25 -4.27
C ARG A 179 -6.19 4.08 -3.00
N GLN A 180 -5.27 3.68 -2.12
CA GLN A 180 -4.98 4.46 -0.92
C GLN A 180 -4.32 5.79 -1.27
N GLU A 181 -3.35 5.80 -2.21
CA GLU A 181 -2.73 7.01 -2.71
C GLU A 181 -3.80 7.93 -3.34
N GLU A 182 -4.68 7.39 -4.19
CA GLU A 182 -5.81 8.13 -4.79
C GLU A 182 -6.77 8.71 -3.74
N VAL A 183 -7.20 7.93 -2.75
CA VAL A 183 -8.06 8.41 -1.65
C VAL A 183 -7.36 9.49 -0.84
N SER A 184 -6.06 9.32 -0.57
CA SER A 184 -5.25 10.33 0.13
C SER A 184 -5.19 11.64 -0.67
N TYR A 185 -4.96 11.57 -1.99
CA TYR A 185 -4.95 12.75 -2.85
C TYR A 185 -6.31 13.42 -2.88
N LEU A 186 -7.38 12.67 -3.13
CA LEU A 186 -8.74 13.22 -3.17
C LEU A 186 -9.09 13.87 -1.84
N PHE A 187 -8.76 13.25 -0.71
CA PHE A 187 -9.01 13.82 0.61
C PHE A 187 -8.27 15.16 0.83
N VAL A 188 -7.02 15.27 0.38
CA VAL A 188 -6.28 16.56 0.42
C VAL A 188 -6.97 17.61 -0.45
N PHE A 189 -7.34 17.28 -1.70
CA PHE A 189 -8.06 18.20 -2.58
C PHE A 189 -9.41 18.65 -1.98
N TYR A 190 -10.19 17.72 -1.41
CA TYR A 190 -11.47 18.05 -0.78
C TYR A 190 -11.28 18.93 0.46
N LEU A 191 -10.23 18.72 1.26
CA LEU A 191 -9.94 19.58 2.40
C LEU A 191 -9.46 20.97 1.97
N ASP A 192 -8.66 21.07 0.92
CA ASP A 192 -8.22 22.35 0.37
C ASP A 192 -9.41 23.14 -0.20
N ASP A 193 -10.33 22.48 -0.92
CA ASP A 193 -11.54 23.11 -1.44
C ASP A 193 -12.49 23.55 -0.30
N LEU A 194 -12.68 22.71 0.73
CA LEU A 194 -13.44 23.09 1.92
C LEU A 194 -12.79 24.25 2.67
N PHE A 195 -11.46 24.28 2.75
CA PHE A 195 -10.70 25.35 3.38
C PHE A 195 -10.83 26.66 2.59
N ILE A 196 -10.74 26.61 1.26
CA ILE A 196 -10.92 27.76 0.37
C ILE A 196 -12.36 28.28 0.44
N HIS A 197 -13.37 27.40 0.45
CA HIS A 197 -14.77 27.80 0.62
C HIS A 197 -15.04 28.42 2.00
N TYR A 198 -14.49 27.84 3.08
CA TYR A 198 -14.58 28.39 4.42
C TYR A 198 -13.94 29.78 4.54
N LEU A 199 -12.82 30.02 3.84
CA LEU A 199 -12.17 31.34 3.78
C LEU A 199 -12.95 32.35 2.92
N ASN A 200 -13.65 31.92 1.88
CA ASN A 200 -14.45 32.80 1.01
C ASN A 200 -15.81 33.19 1.60
N GLU A 201 -16.43 32.35 2.44
CA GLU A 201 -17.74 32.65 3.06
C GLU A 201 -17.66 33.64 4.24
N LYS A 202 -16.48 33.81 4.84
CA LYS A 202 -16.26 34.85 5.86
C LYS A 202 -15.52 36.02 5.24
N THR A 203 -16.24 37.12 5.03
CA THR A 203 -15.64 38.43 4.75
C THR A 203 -14.60 38.76 5.83
N ILE A 204 -13.33 38.58 5.49
CA ILE A 204 -12.21 38.85 6.38
C ILE A 204 -12.19 40.36 6.63
N CYS A 205 -12.39 40.77 7.89
CA CYS A 205 -12.24 42.15 8.30
C CYS A 205 -10.78 42.58 8.07
N PRO A 206 -10.50 43.70 7.38
CA PRO A 206 -9.13 44.08 6.99
C PRO A 206 -8.26 44.60 8.15
N CYS A 207 -8.67 44.48 9.41
CA CYS A 207 -7.85 44.90 10.53
C CYS A 207 -6.76 43.85 10.85
N SER A 208 -5.51 44.30 10.95
CA SER A 208 -4.32 43.46 11.16
C SER A 208 -4.39 42.55 12.40
N LEU A 209 -5.19 42.92 13.41
CA LEU A 209 -5.41 42.12 14.61
C LEU A 209 -6.31 40.88 14.39
N CYS A 210 -7.27 40.90 13.47
CA CYS A 210 -8.13 39.74 13.20
C CYS A 210 -7.44 38.67 12.34
N SER A 211 -6.50 39.07 11.47
CA SER A 211 -5.80 38.16 10.58
C SER A 211 -4.83 37.24 11.31
N HIS A 212 -4.17 37.72 12.38
CA HIS A 212 -3.19 36.93 13.13
C HIS A 212 -3.85 35.85 14.02
N ASP A 213 -4.98 36.17 14.64
CA ASP A 213 -5.78 35.19 15.40
C ASP A 213 -6.42 34.12 14.49
N LEU A 214 -6.86 34.49 13.29
CA LEU A 214 -7.37 33.55 12.30
C LEU A 214 -6.28 32.60 11.80
N VAL A 215 -5.10 33.12 11.42
CA VAL A 215 -3.97 32.28 11.00
C VAL A 215 -3.52 31.34 12.12
N THR A 216 -3.46 31.81 13.36
CA THR A 216 -3.10 30.97 14.51
C THR A 216 -4.16 29.89 14.78
N HIS A 217 -5.44 30.21 14.64
CA HIS A 217 -6.52 29.24 14.77
C HIS A 217 -6.50 28.22 13.61
N LEU A 218 -6.25 28.65 12.38
CA LEU A 218 -6.16 27.77 11.21
C LEU A 218 -4.93 26.84 11.32
N LEU A 219 -3.77 27.35 11.76
CA LEU A 219 -2.60 26.52 12.04
C LEU A 219 -2.87 25.52 13.17
N ARG A 220 -3.68 25.86 14.17
CA ARG A 220 -4.12 24.92 15.22
C ARG A 220 -5.05 23.85 14.68
N VAL A 221 -5.99 24.21 13.80
CA VAL A 221 -6.90 23.26 13.14
C VAL A 221 -6.13 22.33 12.21
N GLN A 222 -5.22 22.86 11.40
CA GLN A 222 -4.35 22.09 10.52
C GLN A 222 -3.46 21.14 11.31
N LYS A 223 -2.83 21.63 12.40
CA LYS A 223 -2.02 20.78 13.29
C LYS A 223 -2.85 19.72 14.00
N ALA A 224 -4.09 20.01 14.39
CA ALA A 224 -5.01 19.03 14.97
C ALA A 224 -5.42 17.96 13.94
N GLN A 225 -5.63 18.34 12.68
CA GLN A 225 -5.95 17.43 11.58
C GLN A 225 -4.74 16.56 11.18
N GLU A 226 -3.53 17.12 11.16
CA GLU A 226 -2.27 16.38 10.96
C GLU A 226 -2.02 15.37 12.09
N THR A 227 -2.36 15.74 13.34
CA THR A 227 -2.26 14.83 14.49
C THR A 227 -3.30 13.70 14.42
N ALA A 228 -4.49 13.97 13.89
CA ALA A 228 -5.53 12.96 13.67
C ALA A 228 -5.17 11.95 12.56
N MET A 229 -4.36 12.33 11.57
CA MET A 229 -3.85 11.41 10.53
C MET A 229 -2.83 10.38 11.05
N HIS A 230 -2.18 10.63 12.21
CA HIS A 230 -1.17 9.74 12.79
C HIS A 230 -1.71 8.80 13.88
N LEU A 231 -3.00 8.87 14.23
CA LEU A 231 -3.60 7.95 15.20
C LEU A 231 -3.98 6.62 14.52
N PRO A 232 -3.53 5.46 15.03
CA PRO A 232 -3.98 4.17 14.53
C PRO A 232 -5.49 4.04 14.78
N SER A 233 -6.23 3.68 13.73
CA SER A 233 -7.68 3.47 13.75
C SER A 233 -8.04 2.28 14.64
N VAL A 234 -8.04 2.47 15.96
CA VAL A 234 -8.56 1.49 16.90
C VAL A 234 -9.90 2.02 17.40
N GLN A 235 -10.95 1.33 16.93
CA GLN A 235 -12.34 1.38 17.39
C GLN A 235 -13.12 2.67 17.15
N THR A 236 -14.03 2.61 16.17
CA THR A 236 -15.46 2.90 16.39
C THR A 236 -16.30 2.34 15.24
N GLY A 237 -16.93 1.20 15.48
CA GLY A 237 -18.30 1.03 14.99
C GLY A 237 -19.16 2.02 15.77
N GLY A 238 -19.93 2.82 15.04
CA GLY A 238 -20.66 3.96 15.60
C GLY A 238 -20.08 5.26 15.08
N LEU A 239 -20.68 5.80 14.02
CA LEU A 239 -20.68 7.24 13.82
C LEU A 239 -21.26 7.87 15.09
N VAL A 240 -20.39 8.37 15.96
CA VAL A 240 -20.77 9.44 16.86
C VAL A 240 -19.78 10.55 16.57
N HIS A 241 -20.34 11.67 16.15
CA HIS A 241 -19.70 12.94 15.95
C HIS A 241 -18.84 13.27 17.18
N ALA A 242 -17.56 12.88 17.20
CA ALA A 242 -16.59 13.45 18.12
C ALA A 242 -16.31 14.86 17.62
N GLY A 243 -17.25 15.76 17.91
CA GLY A 243 -17.09 17.18 17.66
C GLY A 243 -15.83 17.63 18.36
N ILE A 244 -14.84 18.07 17.58
CA ILE A 244 -13.76 18.89 18.11
C ILE A 244 -14.46 20.11 18.69
N HIS A 245 -14.52 20.20 20.02
CA HIS A 245 -15.05 21.37 20.71
C HIS A 245 -14.02 22.49 20.55
N LEU A 246 -14.02 23.10 19.36
CA LEU A 246 -13.38 24.38 19.15
C LEU A 246 -14.19 25.37 20.00
N GLY A 247 -13.52 25.99 20.97
CA GLY A 247 -14.11 27.06 21.77
C GLY A 247 -14.71 28.14 20.85
N PRO A 248 -15.63 28.97 21.38
CA PRO A 248 -16.30 29.98 20.57
C PRO A 248 -15.27 30.84 19.83
N PRO A 249 -15.55 31.23 18.57
CA PRO A 249 -14.64 32.08 17.81
C PRO A 249 -14.37 33.37 18.60
N PRO A 250 -13.16 33.97 18.48
CA PRO A 250 -12.86 35.23 19.13
C PRO A 250 -13.90 36.29 18.76
N LYS A 251 -14.28 37.10 19.75
CA LYS A 251 -15.39 38.07 19.66
C LYS A 251 -15.24 38.93 18.41
N THR A 252 -16.25 38.92 17.55
CA THR A 252 -16.31 39.76 16.34
C THR A 252 -16.28 41.23 16.71
N CYS A 253 -15.44 42.00 16.01
CA CYS A 253 -15.34 43.45 16.14
C CYS A 253 -16.71 44.12 15.87
N ARG A 254 -17.14 45.02 16.76
CA ARG A 254 -18.41 45.75 16.64
C ARG A 254 -18.42 46.59 15.36
N LYS A 255 -19.46 46.44 14.55
CA LYS A 255 -19.75 47.25 13.35
C LYS A 255 -19.55 48.74 13.63
N GLY A 256 -18.70 49.39 12.83
CA GLY A 256 -18.52 50.83 12.83
C GLY A 256 -18.00 51.33 11.48
N GLN A 257 -18.92 51.83 10.65
CA GLN A 257 -18.71 52.70 9.48
C GLN A 257 -17.96 52.13 8.26
N THR A 258 -18.74 51.69 7.27
CA THR A 258 -18.33 51.71 5.87
C THR A 258 -18.07 53.15 5.42
N ARG A 259 -16.81 53.53 5.26
CA ARG A 259 -16.44 54.76 4.53
C ARG A 259 -16.21 54.37 3.07
N LYS A 260 -17.15 54.71 2.19
CA LYS A 260 -16.96 54.65 0.72
C LYS A 260 -15.72 55.48 0.37
N LEU A 261 -14.65 54.84 -0.10
CA LEU A 261 -13.57 55.53 -0.80
C LEU A 261 -14.12 55.90 -2.18
N ARG A 262 -14.41 57.19 -2.38
CA ARG A 262 -14.66 57.77 -3.72
C ARG A 262 -13.29 58.09 -4.34
N GLY A 263 -13.05 57.57 -5.54
CA GLY A 263 -11.84 57.86 -6.31
C GLY A 263 -11.78 59.32 -6.80
N PRO A 264 -10.59 59.83 -7.17
CA PRO A 264 -10.37 61.23 -7.50
C PRO A 264 -10.48 61.44 -9.01
N ASN A 265 -11.64 61.87 -9.51
CA ASN A 265 -11.79 62.72 -10.68
C ASN A 265 -13.28 62.89 -11.01
N GLU A 266 -13.83 64.05 -10.70
CA GLU A 266 -14.49 64.90 -11.70
C GLU A 266 -14.88 66.23 -11.05
N ARG A 267 -14.43 67.28 -11.69
CA ARG A 267 -14.41 68.67 -11.26
C ARG A 267 -15.46 69.39 -12.10
N LEU A 268 -16.31 70.16 -11.43
CA LEU A 268 -17.15 71.28 -11.93
C LEU A 268 -18.28 70.92 -12.90
N GLU A 269 -19.53 71.08 -12.44
CA GLU A 269 -20.39 72.14 -12.97
C GLU A 269 -21.36 72.63 -11.87
N MET A 270 -21.34 73.94 -11.66
CA MET A 270 -22.32 74.69 -10.89
C MET A 270 -23.57 74.91 -11.75
N LYS A 271 -24.76 74.63 -11.21
CA LYS A 271 -25.98 75.39 -11.56
C LYS A 271 -26.75 75.73 -10.29
N SER A 272 -26.93 77.03 -10.08
CA SER A 272 -27.70 77.68 -9.01
C SER A 272 -29.21 77.69 -9.37
N PRO A 273 -30.12 78.04 -8.44
CA PRO A 273 -31.53 77.68 -8.51
C PRO A 273 -32.42 78.69 -9.25
N HIS A 274 -33.61 78.20 -9.60
CA HIS A 274 -34.74 78.78 -10.33
C HIS A 274 -34.69 78.69 -11.85
#